data_AF-A0A821ZLD4-F1
#
_entry.id   AF-A0A821ZLD4-F1
#
_cell.length_a   1.000
_cell.length_b   1.000
_cell.length_c   1.000
_cell.angle_alpha   90.00
_cell.angle_beta   90.00
_cell.angle_gamma   90.00
#
_symmetry.space_group_name_H-M   'P 1'
#
loop_
_entity.id
_entity.type
_entity.pdbx_description
1 polymer ?
#
loop_
_entity_poly.entity_id
_entity_poly.type
_entity_poly.pdbx_seq_one_letter_code
_entity_poly.pdbx_strand_id
1 'polypeptide(L)'
;WIVLGHTIIFAVYYSDNLITIFNWSRKLWFQIIIQTFFSIDSFFLLSGLLAAFTYFISKTENDQFSIVKFFMNHYVHYYLRYTSLYAIILLIYITLSPYMAQNGPVYPIDGIETSSCRHNWWRNLLYINNFFDMRDGCMPISWFLAVNMQFHWITPLFLLIVSW
;
A
#
# COMPACT_ATOMS: atom_id res chain seq x y z
N TRP A 1 10.70 0.31 5.70
CA TRP A 1 11.17 -1.02 5.24
C TRP A 1 10.24 -1.62 4.19
N ILE A 2 8.90 -1.40 4.20
CA ILE A 2 7.97 -2.04 3.24
C ILE A 2 8.35 -1.78 1.79
N VAL A 3 8.61 -0.51 1.45
CA VAL A 3 9.03 -0.13 0.10
C VAL A 3 10.36 -0.79 -0.26
N LEU A 4 11.35 -0.71 0.62
CA LEU A 4 12.68 -1.32 0.43
C LEU A 4 12.60 -2.83 0.17
N GLY A 5 11.81 -3.56 0.96
CA GLY A 5 11.62 -5.00 0.79
C GLY A 5 11.05 -5.34 -0.56
N HIS A 6 9.99 -4.65 -0.99
CA HIS A 6 9.41 -4.85 -2.31
C HIS A 6 10.36 -4.45 -3.44
N THR A 7 11.11 -3.34 -3.30
CA THR A 7 12.13 -2.95 -4.29
C THR A 7 13.18 -4.04 -4.48
N ILE A 8 13.65 -4.64 -3.39
CA ILE A 8 14.63 -5.74 -3.45
C ILE A 8 14.00 -7.00 -4.05
N ILE A 9 12.78 -7.36 -3.67
CA ILE A 9 12.06 -8.51 -4.24
C ILE A 9 11.86 -8.35 -5.76
N PHE A 10 11.46 -7.16 -6.22
CA PHE A 10 11.35 -6.89 -7.65
C PHE A 10 12.72 -6.91 -8.34
N ALA A 11 13.78 -6.41 -7.70
CA ALA A 11 15.14 -6.49 -8.25
C ALA A 11 15.63 -7.95 -8.39
N VAL A 12 15.24 -8.86 -7.48
CA VAL A 12 15.54 -10.30 -7.61
C VAL A 12 14.94 -10.88 -8.89
N TYR A 13 13.75 -10.44 -9.29
CA TYR A 13 13.09 -10.92 -10.52
C TYR A 13 13.90 -10.64 -11.80
N TYR A 14 14.75 -9.60 -11.76
CA TYR A 14 15.61 -9.20 -12.87
C TYR A 14 17.10 -9.49 -12.62
N SER A 15 17.44 -10.29 -11.62
CA SER A 15 18.83 -10.57 -11.25
C SER A 15 19.36 -11.84 -11.92
N ASP A 16 20.49 -11.72 -12.62
CA ASP A 16 21.17 -12.88 -13.24
C ASP A 16 21.90 -13.78 -12.22
N ASN A 17 22.16 -13.29 -10.99
CA ASN A 17 22.97 -14.01 -10.01
C ASN A 17 22.23 -14.24 -8.68
N LEU A 18 21.32 -15.22 -8.70
CA LEU A 18 20.53 -15.63 -7.53
C LEU A 18 21.37 -16.19 -6.38
N ILE A 19 22.55 -16.75 -6.67
CA ILE A 19 23.46 -17.30 -5.64
C ILE A 19 23.96 -16.19 -4.71
N THR A 20 24.22 -14.99 -5.25
CA THR A 20 24.65 -13.85 -4.45
C THR A 20 23.55 -13.38 -3.50
N ILE A 21 22.30 -13.33 -3.99
CA ILE A 21 21.13 -13.00 -3.18
C ILE A 21 20.91 -14.04 -2.08
N PHE A 22 21.08 -15.33 -2.39
CA PHE A 22 21.01 -16.41 -1.41
C PHE A 22 22.09 -16.27 -0.33
N ASN A 23 23.31 -15.86 -0.70
CA ASN A 23 24.36 -15.60 0.29
C ASN A 23 24.06 -14.36 1.15
N TRP A 24 23.40 -13.35 0.60
CA TRP A 24 22.95 -12.18 1.36
C TRP A 24 21.82 -12.52 2.31
N SER A 25 20.89 -13.39 1.91
CA SER A 25 19.76 -13.81 2.77
C SER A 25 20.23 -14.38 4.10
N ARG A 26 21.39 -15.04 4.14
CA ARG A 26 21.97 -15.60 5.36
C ARG A 26 22.57 -14.56 6.32
N LYS A 27 22.71 -13.29 5.92
CA LYS A 27 23.28 -12.23 6.75
C LYS A 27 22.20 -11.60 7.62
N LEU A 28 22.54 -11.30 8.89
CA LEU A 28 21.61 -10.71 9.86
C LEU A 28 20.94 -9.42 9.36
N TRP A 29 21.69 -8.53 8.71
CA TRP A 29 21.13 -7.27 8.22
C TRP A 29 20.10 -7.46 7.10
N PHE A 30 20.21 -8.53 6.31
CA PHE A 30 19.27 -8.81 5.22
C PHE A 30 17.99 -9.49 5.72
N GLN A 31 18.01 -10.08 6.92
CA GLN A 31 16.80 -10.61 7.55
C GLN A 31 15.74 -9.51 7.75
N ILE A 32 16.16 -8.28 8.06
CA ILE A 32 15.23 -7.13 8.15
C ILE A 32 14.45 -6.91 6.85
N ILE A 33 15.11 -7.12 5.71
CA ILE A 33 14.51 -6.96 4.38
C ILE A 33 13.54 -8.12 4.09
N ILE A 34 13.95 -9.37 4.36
CA ILE A 34 13.11 -10.57 4.14
C ILE A 34 11.84 -10.53 4.98
N GLN A 35 11.95 -10.06 6.23
CA GLN A 35 10.82 -9.95 7.15
C GLN A 35 9.84 -8.81 6.82
N THR A 36 10.00 -8.14 5.67
CA THR A 36 9.11 -7.06 5.23
C THR A 36 7.64 -7.46 5.20
N PHE A 37 7.32 -8.70 4.82
CA PHE A 37 5.94 -9.20 4.78
C PHE A 37 5.25 -9.15 6.15
N PHE A 38 5.87 -9.70 7.20
CA PHE A 38 5.35 -9.66 8.56
C PHE A 38 5.16 -8.24 9.10
N SER A 39 5.94 -7.32 8.56
CA SER A 39 5.90 -5.96 9.03
C SER A 39 4.75 -5.14 8.42
N ILE A 40 4.14 -5.64 7.34
CA ILE A 40 2.85 -5.14 6.84
C ILE A 40 1.74 -5.43 7.86
N ASP A 41 1.77 -6.59 8.52
CA ASP A 41 0.79 -6.95 9.56
C ASP A 41 0.89 -6.00 10.76
N SER A 42 2.11 -5.64 11.15
CA SER A 42 2.35 -4.64 12.20
C SER A 42 1.79 -3.27 11.80
N PHE A 43 1.94 -2.88 10.53
CA PHE A 43 1.36 -1.64 10.01
C PHE A 43 -0.18 -1.65 10.08
N PHE A 44 -0.83 -2.75 9.69
CA PHE A 44 -2.27 -2.90 9.79
C PHE A 44 -2.76 -2.85 11.25
N LEU A 45 -2.05 -3.52 12.16
CA LEU A 45 -2.36 -3.50 13.59
C LEU A 45 -2.29 -2.07 14.16
N LEU A 46 -1.22 -1.34 13.85
CA LEU A 46 -1.06 0.05 14.30
C LEU A 46 -2.14 0.97 13.71
N SER A 47 -2.49 0.79 12.43
CA SER A 47 -3.55 1.54 11.76
C SER A 47 -4.91 1.32 12.44
N GLY A 48 -5.26 0.06 12.73
CA GLY A 48 -6.49 -0.30 13.44
C GLY A 48 -6.51 0.20 14.89
N LEU A 49 -5.41 0.04 15.63
CA LEU A 49 -5.28 0.51 17.01
C LEU A 49 -5.46 2.04 17.09
N LEU A 50 -4.85 2.79 16.19
CA LEU A 50 -5.00 4.24 16.13
C LEU A 50 -6.44 4.65 15.82
N ALA A 51 -7.11 3.96 14.89
CA ALA A 51 -8.51 4.22 14.58
C ALA A 51 -9.42 3.96 15.79
N ALA A 52 -9.19 2.85 16.50
CA ALA A 52 -9.92 2.52 17.72
C ALA A 52 -9.68 3.57 18.83
N PHE A 53 -8.42 3.91 19.09
CA PHE A 53 -8.05 4.90 20.11
C PHE A 53 -8.69 6.27 19.84
N THR A 54 -8.63 6.73 18.59
CA THR A 54 -9.25 8.00 18.17
C THR A 54 -10.76 7.97 18.35
N TYR A 55 -11.41 6.85 18.02
CA TYR A 55 -12.84 6.66 18.20
C TYR A 55 -13.24 6.70 19.68
N PHE A 56 -12.57 5.94 20.54
CA PHE A 56 -12.91 5.90 21.97
C PHE A 56 -12.71 7.24 22.66
N ILE A 57 -11.61 7.94 22.37
CA ILE A 57 -11.38 9.30 22.89
C ILE A 57 -12.49 10.26 22.44
N SER A 58 -12.80 10.25 21.13
CA SER A 58 -13.83 11.13 20.58
C SER A 58 -15.22 10.83 21.15
N LYS A 59 -15.50 9.57 21.50
CA LYS A 59 -16.73 9.14 22.15
C LYS A 59 -16.78 9.59 23.62
N THR A 60 -15.65 9.57 24.35
CA THR A 60 -15.60 9.95 25.76
C THR A 60 -15.56 11.47 25.99
N GLU A 61 -14.94 12.23 25.10
CA GLU A 61 -14.78 13.69 25.26
C GLU A 61 -16.00 14.49 24.80
N ASN A 62 -16.90 13.88 24.02
CA ASN A 62 -17.94 14.59 23.30
C ASN A 62 -19.33 14.06 23.67
N ASP A 63 -20.03 14.76 24.56
CA ASP A 63 -21.37 14.37 25.05
C ASP A 63 -22.43 14.27 23.93
N GLN A 64 -22.21 14.95 22.79
CA GLN A 64 -23.07 14.87 21.60
C GLN A 64 -22.41 14.07 20.44
N PHE A 65 -21.71 12.99 20.78
CA PHE A 65 -21.02 12.17 19.79
C PHE A 65 -22.00 11.51 18.80
N SER A 66 -21.96 11.95 17.55
CA SER A 66 -22.67 11.29 16.44
C SER A 66 -21.72 10.36 15.71
N ILE A 67 -21.98 9.05 15.81
CA ILE A 67 -21.14 8.02 15.21
C ILE A 67 -21.04 8.15 13.69
N VAL A 68 -22.15 8.52 13.03
CA VAL A 68 -22.23 8.70 11.58
C VAL A 68 -21.38 9.89 11.15
N LYS A 69 -21.51 11.03 11.85
CA LYS A 69 -20.71 12.23 11.54
C LYS A 69 -19.22 11.98 11.77
N PHE A 70 -18.87 11.28 12.85
CA PHE A 70 -17.49 10.91 13.13
C PHE A 70 -16.89 10.09 11.98
N PHE A 71 -17.52 8.98 11.58
CA PHE A 71 -16.98 8.13 10.52
C PHE A 71 -16.97 8.81 9.15
N MET A 72 -18.01 9.58 8.78
CA MET A 72 -17.98 10.35 7.53
C MET A 72 -16.79 11.31 7.49
N ASN A 73 -16.60 12.11 8.54
CA ASN A 73 -15.49 13.07 8.60
C ASN A 73 -14.14 12.34 8.58
N HIS A 74 -14.04 11.25 9.35
CA HIS A 74 -12.85 10.43 9.43
C HIS A 74 -12.48 9.85 8.06
N TYR A 75 -13.44 9.31 7.30
CA TYR A 75 -13.20 8.77 5.97
C TYR A 75 -12.76 9.80 4.95
N VAL A 76 -13.40 10.96 4.92
CA VAL A 76 -13.02 12.03 3.99
C VAL A 76 -11.59 12.49 4.28
N HIS A 77 -11.27 12.78 5.53
CA HIS A 77 -9.91 13.19 5.90
C HIS A 77 -8.87 12.11 5.64
N TYR A 78 -9.19 10.86 5.97
CA TYR A 78 -8.31 9.73 5.74
C TYR A 78 -8.03 9.54 4.25
N TYR A 79 -9.10 9.51 3.43
CA TYR A 79 -8.98 9.37 1.99
C TYR A 79 -8.17 10.49 1.37
N LEU A 80 -8.46 11.75 1.69
CA LEU A 80 -7.72 12.89 1.15
C LEU A 80 -6.25 12.84 1.58
N ARG A 81 -5.96 12.55 2.85
CA ARG A 81 -4.58 12.50 3.38
C ARG A 81 -3.74 11.44 2.67
N TYR A 82 -4.23 10.20 2.58
CA TYR A 82 -3.49 9.10 1.95
C TYR A 82 -3.42 9.24 0.43
N THR A 83 -4.53 9.63 -0.18
CA THR A 83 -4.62 9.71 -1.65
C THR A 83 -3.86 10.90 -2.22
N SER A 84 -3.66 12.00 -1.47
CA SER A 84 -2.93 13.18 -1.97
C SER A 84 -1.52 12.81 -2.43
N LEU A 85 -0.73 12.18 -1.57
CA LEU A 85 0.64 11.78 -1.92
C LEU A 85 0.63 10.58 -2.86
N TYR A 86 -0.29 9.62 -2.64
CA TYR A 86 -0.35 8.42 -3.45
C TYR A 86 -0.69 8.71 -4.92
N ALA A 87 -1.62 9.64 -5.17
CA ALA A 87 -1.99 10.07 -6.52
C ALA A 87 -0.84 10.75 -7.25
N ILE A 88 -0.05 11.59 -6.56
CA ILE A 88 1.14 12.22 -7.16
C ILE A 88 2.16 11.16 -7.58
N ILE A 89 2.44 10.19 -6.69
CA ILE A 89 3.37 9.09 -7.00
C ILE A 89 2.83 8.26 -8.16
N LEU A 90 1.55 7.93 -8.17
CA LEU A 90 0.91 7.18 -9.25
C LEU A 90 0.97 7.94 -10.58
N LEU A 91 0.76 9.25 -10.58
CA LEU A 91 0.90 10.08 -11.79
C LEU A 91 2.33 10.07 -12.31
N ILE A 92 3.33 10.24 -11.44
CA ILE A 92 4.75 10.15 -11.82
C ILE A 92 5.07 8.76 -12.37
N TYR A 93 4.54 7.71 -11.75
CA TYR A 93 4.72 6.33 -12.17
C TYR A 93 4.20 6.14 -13.61
N ILE A 94 2.96 6.53 -13.89
CA ILE A 94 2.34 6.35 -15.21
C ILE A 94 2.96 7.25 -16.30
N THR A 95 3.34 8.48 -15.94
CA THR A 95 3.76 9.49 -16.93
C THR A 95 5.26 9.52 -17.15
N LEU A 96 6.07 9.46 -16.09
CA LEU A 96 7.51 9.70 -16.16
C LEU A 96 8.32 8.41 -16.25
N SER A 97 7.84 7.31 -15.65
CA SER A 97 8.57 6.04 -15.66
C SER A 97 8.89 5.51 -17.07
N PRO A 98 8.02 5.65 -18.09
CA PRO A 98 8.35 5.19 -19.44
C PRO A 98 9.51 5.98 -20.06
N TYR A 99 9.62 7.28 -19.77
CA TYR A 99 10.69 8.13 -20.29
C TYR A 99 12.02 7.91 -19.56
N MET A 100 11.97 7.70 -18.25
CA MET A 100 13.18 7.43 -17.45
C MET A 100 13.82 6.09 -17.78
N ALA A 101 13.01 5.13 -18.22
CA ALA A 101 13.45 3.75 -18.28
C ALA A 101 13.69 3.20 -19.70
N GLN A 102 13.30 3.94 -20.75
CA GLN A 102 13.56 3.59 -22.16
C GLN A 102 15.02 3.24 -22.48
N ASN A 103 15.99 3.82 -21.76
CA ASN A 103 17.43 3.58 -21.96
C ASN A 103 18.08 2.74 -20.85
N GLY A 104 17.27 2.13 -19.97
CA GLY A 104 17.77 1.35 -18.84
C GLY A 104 18.17 -0.07 -19.25
N PRO A 105 19.36 -0.58 -18.85
CA PRO A 105 19.83 -1.92 -19.22
C PRO A 105 18.97 -3.07 -18.66
N VAL A 106 18.12 -2.79 -17.67
CA VAL A 106 17.23 -3.75 -17.00
C VAL A 106 15.76 -3.54 -17.41
N TYR A 107 15.43 -2.45 -18.10
CA TYR A 107 14.04 -2.16 -18.44
C TYR A 107 13.58 -3.06 -19.60
N PRO A 108 12.44 -3.77 -19.48
CA PRO A 108 11.89 -4.56 -20.56
C PRO A 108 11.62 -3.68 -21.78
N ILE A 109 11.84 -4.23 -22.98
CA ILE A 109 11.61 -3.52 -24.26
C ILE A 109 10.13 -3.09 -24.39
N ASP A 110 9.21 -3.85 -23.80
CA ASP A 110 7.77 -3.55 -23.76
C ASP A 110 7.37 -2.61 -22.61
N GLY A 111 8.32 -2.23 -21.77
CA GLY A 111 8.14 -1.49 -20.53
C GLY A 111 7.71 -2.35 -19.33
N ILE A 112 8.13 -1.97 -18.12
CA ILE A 112 7.57 -2.53 -16.87
C ILE A 112 6.08 -2.19 -16.76
N GLU A 113 5.70 -1.05 -17.34
CA GLU A 113 4.33 -0.56 -17.47
C GLU A 113 3.70 -1.17 -18.71
N THR A 114 3.06 -2.34 -18.54
CA THR A 114 2.28 -2.99 -19.59
C THR A 114 1.21 -2.02 -20.13
N SER A 115 0.75 -2.25 -21.36
CA SER A 115 -0.45 -1.58 -21.91
C SER A 115 -1.65 -1.61 -20.93
N SER A 116 -1.67 -2.59 -20.02
CA SER A 116 -2.63 -2.73 -18.92
C SER A 116 -2.62 -1.56 -17.93
N CYS A 117 -1.47 -0.99 -17.55
CA CYS A 117 -1.47 0.14 -16.61
C CYS A 117 -2.23 1.36 -17.19
N ARG A 118 -2.02 1.68 -18.48
CA ARG A 118 -2.73 2.78 -19.16
C ARG A 118 -4.25 2.66 -19.08
N HIS A 119 -4.77 1.43 -19.01
CA HIS A 119 -6.21 1.16 -18.92
C HIS A 119 -6.70 0.99 -17.48
N ASN A 120 -5.85 0.54 -16.56
CA ASN A 120 -6.23 0.07 -15.22
C ASN A 120 -5.70 0.93 -14.07
N TRP A 121 -4.99 2.04 -14.33
CA TRP A 121 -4.44 2.92 -13.30
C TRP A 121 -5.48 3.38 -12.26
N TRP A 122 -6.72 3.64 -12.69
CA TRP A 122 -7.82 4.09 -11.83
C TRP A 122 -8.14 3.10 -10.70
N ARG A 123 -7.86 1.80 -10.89
CA ARG A 123 -8.04 0.77 -9.87
C ARG A 123 -7.20 1.03 -8.62
N ASN A 124 -6.03 1.67 -8.79
CA ASN A 124 -5.17 2.07 -7.69
C ASN A 124 -5.77 3.23 -6.89
N LEU A 125 -6.31 4.26 -7.56
CA LEU A 125 -6.96 5.38 -6.86
C LEU A 125 -8.21 4.95 -6.10
N LEU A 126 -8.93 3.95 -6.61
CA LEU A 126 -10.06 3.35 -5.90
C LEU A 126 -9.66 2.33 -4.84
N TYR A 127 -8.36 2.03 -4.68
CA TYR A 127 -7.86 1.03 -3.73
C TYR A 127 -8.48 -0.36 -3.92
N ILE A 128 -8.68 -0.78 -5.17
CA ILE A 128 -9.22 -2.10 -5.54
C ILE A 128 -8.22 -2.93 -6.36
N ASN A 129 -6.99 -2.45 -6.53
CA ASN A 129 -5.97 -3.10 -7.36
C ASN A 129 -5.55 -4.49 -6.83
N ASN A 130 -5.77 -4.80 -5.57
CA ASN A 130 -5.48 -6.12 -4.97
C ASN A 130 -6.51 -7.20 -5.32
N PHE A 131 -7.67 -6.87 -5.88
CA PHE A 131 -8.67 -7.86 -6.31
C PHE A 131 -8.42 -8.42 -7.72
N PHE A 132 -7.45 -7.86 -8.45
CA PHE A 132 -7.13 -8.25 -9.82
C PHE A 132 -5.74 -8.90 -9.88
N ASP A 133 -5.48 -9.62 -10.98
CA ASP A 133 -4.15 -10.22 -11.22
C ASP A 133 -3.07 -9.12 -11.24
N MET A 134 -1.94 -9.39 -10.59
CA MET A 134 -0.81 -8.46 -10.53
C MET A 134 -0.28 -8.08 -11.91
N ARG A 135 -0.40 -8.98 -12.91
CA ARG A 135 0.04 -8.74 -14.29
C ARG A 135 -0.81 -7.71 -15.03
N ASP A 136 -2.06 -7.53 -14.61
CA ASP A 136 -2.99 -6.53 -15.15
C ASP A 136 -3.03 -5.23 -14.32
N GLY A 137 -2.25 -5.19 -13.24
CA GLY A 137 -2.10 -4.04 -12.37
C GLY A 137 -1.12 -3.00 -12.91
N CYS A 138 -1.17 -1.79 -12.34
CA CYS A 138 -0.20 -0.74 -12.66
C CYS A 138 0.95 -0.72 -11.65
N MET A 139 0.65 -0.60 -10.35
CA MET A 139 1.65 -0.42 -9.31
C MET A 139 1.61 -1.59 -8.32
N PRO A 140 2.30 -2.72 -8.56
CA PRO A 140 2.17 -3.90 -7.70
C PRO A 140 2.50 -3.63 -6.24
N ILE A 141 3.49 -2.77 -5.97
CA ILE A 141 3.90 -2.40 -4.61
C ILE A 141 2.80 -1.73 -3.79
N SER A 142 1.78 -1.13 -4.41
CA SER A 142 0.70 -0.41 -3.70
C SER A 142 -0.38 -1.32 -3.13
N TRP A 143 -0.31 -2.65 -3.35
CA TRP A 143 -1.34 -3.59 -2.91
C TRP A 143 -1.66 -3.47 -1.41
N PHE A 144 -0.66 -3.24 -0.56
CA PHE A 144 -0.87 -3.13 0.89
C PHE A 144 -1.60 -1.83 1.27
N LEU A 145 -1.49 -0.77 0.46
CA LEU A 145 -2.26 0.47 0.65
C LEU A 145 -3.74 0.23 0.36
N ALA A 146 -4.05 -0.60 -0.64
CA ALA A 146 -5.41 -1.03 -0.95
C ALA A 146 -6.05 -1.76 0.22
N VAL A 147 -5.34 -2.77 0.76
CA VAL A 147 -5.79 -3.52 1.93
C VAL A 147 -6.00 -2.61 3.14
N ASN A 148 -5.08 -1.68 3.40
CA ASN A 148 -5.22 -0.74 4.50
C ASN A 148 -6.46 0.16 4.38
N MET A 149 -6.78 0.65 3.18
CA MET A 149 -8.01 1.43 2.95
C MET A 149 -9.27 0.56 3.13
N GLN A 150 -9.25 -0.69 2.66
CA GLN A 150 -10.35 -1.63 2.83
C GLN A 150 -10.61 -1.95 4.31
N PHE A 151 -9.55 -2.19 5.08
CA PHE A 151 -9.61 -2.36 6.54
C PHE A 151 -10.16 -1.12 7.24
N HIS A 152 -9.76 0.06 6.76
CA HIS A 152 -10.31 1.31 7.26
C HIS A 152 -11.84 1.42 7.05
N TRP A 153 -12.33 1.03 5.88
CA TRP A 153 -13.78 1.04 5.59
C TRP A 153 -14.59 0.05 6.43
N ILE A 154 -14.03 -1.12 6.79
CA ILE A 154 -14.73 -2.09 7.64
C ILE A 154 -14.56 -1.81 9.14
N THR A 155 -13.66 -0.91 9.53
CA THR A 155 -13.37 -0.55 10.93
C THR A 155 -14.62 -0.23 11.77
N PRO A 156 -15.65 0.51 11.30
CA PRO A 156 -16.84 0.80 12.10
C PRO A 156 -17.57 -0.46 12.55
N LEU A 157 -17.58 -1.53 11.74
CA LEU A 157 -18.25 -2.77 12.10
C LEU A 157 -17.63 -3.36 13.37
N PHE A 158 -16.30 -3.42 13.42
CA PHE A 158 -15.57 -3.92 14.58
C PHE A 158 -15.70 -2.98 15.78
N LEU A 159 -15.59 -1.67 15.58
CA LEU A 159 -15.71 -0.70 16.67
C LEU A 159 -17.10 -0.67 17.27
N LEU A 160 -18.14 -0.78 16.44
CA LEU A 160 -19.51 -0.90 16.92
C LEU A 160 -19.63 -2.12 17.83
N ILE A 161 -19.25 -3.31 17.36
CA ILE A 161 -19.32 -4.56 18.13
C ILE A 161 -18.61 -4.45 19.49
N VAL A 162 -17.41 -3.85 19.54
CA VAL A 162 -16.65 -3.69 20.80
C VAL A 162 -17.23 -2.60 21.71
N SER A 163 -17.96 -1.64 21.14
CA SER A 163 -18.53 -0.51 21.87
C SER A 163 -19.94 -0.73 22.43
N TRP A 164 -20.53 -1.90 22.13
CA TRP A 164 -21.76 -2.44 22.72
C TRP A 164 -21.45 -3.10 24.07
#